data_AF-A0A554M8K6-F1
#
_entry.id   AF-A0A554M8K6-F1
#
_cell.length_a   1.000
_cell.length_b   1.000
_cell.length_c   1.000
_cell.angle_alpha   90.00
_cell.angle_beta   90.00
_cell.angle_gamma   90.00
#
_symmetry.space_group_name_H-M   'P 1'
#
loop_
_entity.id
_entity.type
_entity.pdbx_description
1 polymer ?
#
loop_
_entity_poly.entity_id
_entity_poly.type
_entity_poly.pdbx_seq_one_letter_code
_entity_poly.pdbx_strand_id
1 'polypeptide(L)'
;MNKLLNEIFSNYYPKLLAFFSILMLFFIFLIKMEKNPYFPVLIPGDILYFLYLTVLIVSLGLIAYFEEKFAFEIFFKKTVFVLLPAQIFVAVNGFQFHLAVFAFANIFLAVAVIFLSWKYLLKKHQPEKFSTAVSIGNWLQEQGVLTLASVFLIAFAFFGFSSFNVQKFAAVDEALWTFGRIEKYWLALEKHEWERTFVSDKPGITVSIISGIGLNWITPENYAPIKWSSRIFASTKNFEEMNLALRFPILVFAAFFIPILYFFIERFSGKKSALYSIAFIGLSPILIGMVRIINPDSLLWIFTSASIFSYFSYLKRKSKIFILWSGIFLGLALLTKYVANILFIFFFFLIFLEYILNVKKYPSLKIYLRESVYNYLSIIFISLAVFYLFCPASWVNPEII
;
A
#
# COMPACT_ATOMS: atom_id res chain seq x y z
N MET A 1 12.72 55.50 -5.63
CA MET A 1 13.59 54.42 -5.13
C MET A 1 12.88 53.06 -5.07
N ASN A 2 11.73 52.92 -4.38
CA ASN A 2 10.99 51.65 -4.30
C ASN A 2 10.53 51.06 -5.64
N LYS A 3 10.11 51.89 -6.61
CA LYS A 3 9.62 51.41 -7.92
C LYS A 3 10.74 50.82 -8.79
N LEU A 4 11.91 51.49 -8.80
CA LEU A 4 13.11 51.05 -9.53
C LEU A 4 13.71 49.77 -8.92
N LEU A 5 13.75 49.67 -7.59
CA LEU A 5 14.18 48.45 -6.89
C LEU A 5 13.22 47.29 -7.17
N ASN A 6 11.91 47.51 -7.15
CA ASN A 6 10.93 46.47 -7.47
C ASN A 6 11.03 45.98 -8.94
N GLU A 7 11.25 46.87 -9.91
CA GLU A 7 11.45 46.49 -11.32
C GLU A 7 12.75 45.71 -11.56
N ILE A 8 13.84 46.12 -10.90
CA ILE A 8 15.11 45.39 -11.00
C ILE A 8 14.95 44.01 -10.36
N PHE A 9 14.51 43.95 -9.10
CA PHE A 9 14.48 42.68 -8.37
C PHE A 9 13.40 41.70 -8.83
N SER A 10 12.25 42.17 -9.34
CA SER A 10 11.21 41.27 -9.90
C SER A 10 11.72 40.48 -11.11
N ASN A 11 12.57 41.07 -11.95
CA ASN A 11 13.19 40.39 -13.09
C ASN A 11 14.27 39.37 -12.68
N TYR A 12 14.93 39.56 -11.54
CA TYR A 12 15.96 38.65 -11.03
C TYR A 12 15.42 37.64 -10.00
N TYR A 13 14.21 37.83 -9.49
CA TYR A 13 13.63 37.00 -8.43
C TYR A 13 13.63 35.49 -8.74
N PRO A 14 13.21 35.00 -9.92
CA PRO A 14 13.30 33.57 -10.23
C PRO A 14 14.73 33.05 -10.25
N LYS A 15 15.68 33.88 -10.72
CA LYS A 15 17.12 33.54 -10.75
C LYS A 15 17.70 33.48 -9.33
N LEU A 16 17.28 34.38 -8.44
CA LEU A 16 17.65 34.36 -7.02
C LEU A 16 17.13 33.10 -6.33
N LEU A 17 15.86 32.72 -6.55
CA LEU A 17 15.31 31.49 -5.98
C LEU A 17 16.05 30.22 -6.46
N ALA A 18 16.39 30.16 -7.76
CA ALA A 18 17.19 29.06 -8.29
C ALA A 18 18.60 29.04 -7.69
N PHE A 19 19.25 30.20 -7.57
CA PHE A 19 20.55 30.34 -6.91
C PHE A 19 20.51 29.84 -5.48
N PHE A 20 19.52 30.25 -4.68
CA PHE A 20 19.40 29.79 -3.30
C PHE A 20 19.08 28.30 -3.19
N SER A 21 18.28 27.74 -4.11
CA SER A 21 18.04 26.29 -4.17
C SER A 21 19.34 25.50 -4.39
N ILE A 22 20.17 25.95 -5.33
CA ILE A 22 21.51 25.38 -5.58
C ILE A 22 22.42 25.57 -4.37
N LEU A 23 22.37 26.74 -3.75
CA LEU A 23 23.19 27.04 -2.56
C LEU A 23 22.81 26.16 -1.37
N MET A 24 21.52 25.86 -1.17
CA MET A 24 21.08 24.89 -0.15
C MET A 24 21.61 23.49 -0.45
N LEU A 25 21.55 23.03 -1.70
CA LEU A 25 22.13 21.75 -2.10
C LEU A 25 23.65 21.71 -1.86
N PHE A 26 24.34 22.82 -2.15
CA PHE A 26 25.77 22.95 -1.91
C PHE A 26 26.12 22.85 -0.42
N PHE A 27 25.39 23.54 0.47
CA PHE A 27 25.62 23.42 1.91
C PHE A 27 25.31 22.03 2.44
N ILE A 28 24.24 21.39 1.97
CA ILE A 28 23.92 19.99 2.31
C ILE A 28 25.05 19.05 1.86
N PHE A 29 25.62 19.28 0.68
CA PHE A 29 26.77 18.53 0.20
C PHE A 29 28.00 18.74 1.09
N LEU A 30 28.31 19.98 1.47
CA LEU A 30 29.43 20.28 2.39
C LEU A 30 29.25 19.62 3.76
N ILE A 31 28.04 19.66 4.33
CA ILE A 31 27.72 18.97 5.59
C ILE A 31 27.99 17.47 5.49
N LYS A 32 27.67 16.86 4.35
CA LYS A 32 27.97 15.45 4.10
C LYS A 32 29.48 15.20 3.99
N MET A 33 30.21 16.08 3.32
CA MET A 33 31.65 15.95 3.10
C MET A 33 32.47 16.17 4.38
N GLU A 34 31.98 16.98 5.32
CA GLU A 34 32.62 17.16 6.63
C GLU A 34 32.87 15.81 7.36
N LYS A 35 31.94 14.87 7.23
CA LYS A 35 32.04 13.53 7.84
C LYS A 35 32.81 12.53 6.97
N ASN A 36 33.33 12.94 5.81
CA ASN A 36 34.05 12.07 4.89
C ASN A 36 35.56 12.09 5.21
N PRO A 37 36.15 10.95 5.59
CA PRO A 37 37.57 10.89 5.97
C PRO A 37 38.52 11.21 4.81
N TYR A 38 38.07 11.11 3.56
CA TYR A 38 38.88 11.35 2.37
C TYR A 38 38.87 12.82 1.91
N PHE A 39 37.93 13.62 2.41
CA PHE A 39 37.77 15.02 2.01
C PHE A 39 37.32 15.87 3.20
N PRO A 40 38.22 16.09 4.19
CA PRO A 40 37.87 16.87 5.37
C PRO A 40 37.56 18.31 4.97
N VAL A 41 36.32 18.73 5.23
CA VAL A 41 35.93 20.13 5.12
C VAL A 41 36.47 20.86 6.35
N LEU A 42 37.22 21.95 6.13
CA LEU A 42 37.83 22.75 7.20
C LEU A 42 36.82 23.55 8.04
N ILE A 43 35.54 23.56 7.63
CA ILE A 43 34.48 24.30 8.28
C ILE A 43 33.71 23.33 9.20
N PRO A 44 33.60 23.62 10.51
CA PRO A 44 32.78 22.86 11.44
C PRO A 44 31.33 22.71 10.97
N GLY A 45 30.75 21.53 11.19
CA GLY A 45 29.40 21.19 10.78
C GLY A 45 28.35 22.15 11.30
N ASP A 46 28.47 22.57 12.56
CA ASP A 46 27.53 23.52 13.17
C ASP A 46 27.46 24.85 12.41
N ILE A 47 28.61 25.31 11.88
CA ILE A 47 28.67 26.51 11.03
C ILE A 47 28.00 26.24 9.68
N LEU A 48 28.22 25.08 9.08
CA LEU A 48 27.57 24.70 7.82
C LEU A 48 26.04 24.57 7.98
N TYR A 49 25.56 24.04 9.11
CA TYR A 49 24.13 24.02 9.45
C TYR A 49 23.56 25.42 9.64
N PHE A 50 24.27 26.30 10.34
CA PHE A 50 23.85 27.69 10.52
C PHE A 50 23.74 28.43 9.18
N LEU A 51 24.71 28.23 8.29
CA LEU A 51 24.69 28.79 6.93
C LEU A 51 23.53 28.23 6.10
N TYR A 52 23.29 26.91 6.15
CA TYR A 52 22.12 26.30 5.52
C TYR A 52 20.80 26.90 6.02
N LEU A 53 20.64 27.07 7.34
CA LEU A 53 19.44 27.67 7.93
C LEU A 53 19.28 29.15 7.53
N THR A 54 20.38 29.88 7.44
CA THR A 54 20.36 31.28 6.99
C THR A 54 19.89 31.36 5.53
N VAL A 55 20.42 30.50 4.66
CA VAL A 55 19.99 30.40 3.26
C VAL A 55 18.51 30.03 3.15
N LEU A 56 18.04 29.09 3.98
CA LEU A 56 16.62 28.71 4.05
C LEU A 56 15.73 29.89 4.45
N ILE A 57 16.08 30.60 5.53
CA ILE A 57 15.31 31.76 6.03
C ILE A 57 15.28 32.87 5.00
N VAL A 58 16.42 33.19 4.37
CA VAL A 58 16.51 34.18 3.30
C VAL A 58 15.64 33.78 2.12
N SER A 59 15.66 32.50 1.71
CA SER A 59 14.82 32.00 0.62
C SER A 59 13.34 32.18 0.92
N LEU A 60 12.89 31.82 2.13
CA LEU A 60 11.51 31.98 2.57
C LEU A 60 11.11 33.46 2.66
N GLY A 61 12.00 34.30 3.18
CA GLY A 61 11.81 35.76 3.26
C GLY A 61 11.67 36.40 1.89
N LEU A 62 12.48 35.98 0.91
CA LEU A 62 12.37 36.43 -0.48
C LEU A 62 11.04 35.98 -1.11
N ILE A 63 10.62 34.74 -0.87
CA ILE A 63 9.31 34.27 -1.34
C ILE A 63 8.20 35.13 -0.72
N ALA A 64 8.24 35.43 0.57
CA ALA A 64 7.23 36.26 1.23
C ALA A 64 7.25 37.72 0.73
N TYR A 65 8.44 38.31 0.55
CA TYR A 65 8.61 39.72 0.20
C TYR A 65 8.13 40.06 -1.23
N PHE A 66 8.41 39.20 -2.21
CA PHE A 66 8.05 39.43 -3.60
C PHE A 66 6.61 39.01 -3.95
N GLU A 67 5.84 38.52 -2.99
CA GLU A 67 4.41 38.25 -3.16
C GLU A 67 3.60 39.48 -2.74
N GLU A 68 3.19 40.30 -3.72
CA GLU A 68 2.44 41.55 -3.49
C GLU A 68 1.15 41.34 -2.69
N LYS A 69 0.53 40.16 -2.80
CA LYS A 69 -0.56 39.71 -1.95
C LYS A 69 -0.22 38.32 -1.45
N PHE A 70 -0.15 38.16 -0.13
CA PHE A 70 0.12 36.87 0.49
C PHE A 70 -1.01 35.88 0.16
N ALA A 71 -0.80 35.08 -0.89
CA ALA A 71 -1.65 33.97 -1.26
C ALA A 71 -0.95 32.69 -0.82
N PHE A 72 -1.49 32.04 0.23
CA PHE A 72 -0.88 30.85 0.83
C PHE A 72 -0.53 29.77 -0.21
N GLU A 73 -1.40 29.57 -1.22
CA GLU A 73 -1.15 28.59 -2.28
C GLU A 73 0.08 28.91 -3.13
N ILE A 74 0.27 30.18 -3.48
CA ILE A 74 1.40 30.62 -4.34
C ILE A 74 2.70 30.56 -3.54
N PHE A 75 2.67 31.09 -2.31
CA PHE A 75 3.79 31.00 -1.37
C PHE A 75 4.21 29.54 -1.16
N PHE A 76 3.26 28.66 -0.84
CA PHE A 76 3.55 27.25 -0.59
C PHE A 76 4.09 26.54 -1.84
N LYS A 77 3.50 26.78 -3.02
CA LYS A 77 3.99 26.21 -4.29
C LYS A 77 5.44 26.59 -4.54
N LYS A 78 5.79 27.87 -4.41
CA LYS A 78 7.17 28.35 -4.63
C LYS A 78 8.12 27.75 -3.61
N THR A 79 7.72 27.68 -2.35
CA THR A 79 8.50 27.03 -1.29
C THR A 79 8.76 25.55 -1.59
N VAL A 80 7.76 24.80 -2.05
CA VAL A 80 7.94 23.42 -2.53
C VAL A 80 8.97 23.36 -3.65
N PHE A 81 8.82 24.14 -4.72
CA PHE A 81 9.76 24.10 -5.84
C PHE A 81 11.20 24.45 -5.45
N VAL A 82 11.40 25.41 -4.55
CA VAL A 82 12.72 25.88 -4.15
C VAL A 82 13.42 24.90 -3.20
N LEU A 83 12.67 24.29 -2.26
CA LEU A 83 13.25 23.45 -1.21
C LEU A 83 13.27 21.95 -1.56
N LEU A 84 12.40 21.49 -2.47
CA LEU A 84 12.22 20.06 -2.74
C LEU A 84 13.51 19.31 -3.09
N PRO A 85 14.41 19.81 -3.98
CA PRO A 85 15.66 19.12 -4.29
C PRO A 85 16.54 18.88 -3.06
N ALA A 86 16.69 19.93 -2.23
CA ALA A 86 17.45 19.90 -0.99
C ALA A 86 16.85 18.90 0.02
N GLN A 87 15.52 18.92 0.21
CA GLN A 87 14.86 18.02 1.17
C GLN A 87 14.90 16.55 0.74
N ILE A 88 14.79 16.24 -0.56
CA ILE A 88 14.96 14.87 -1.07
C ILE A 88 16.36 14.35 -0.73
N PHE A 89 17.39 15.17 -0.94
CA PHE A 89 18.76 14.77 -0.64
C PHE A 89 18.96 14.47 0.87
N VAL A 90 18.44 15.34 1.74
CA VAL A 90 18.50 15.13 3.20
C VAL A 90 17.75 13.86 3.61
N ALA A 91 16.55 13.62 3.08
CA ALA A 91 15.73 12.46 3.42
C ALA A 91 16.38 11.13 3.00
N VAL A 92 17.01 11.08 1.81
CA VAL A 92 17.72 9.88 1.33
C VAL A 92 18.97 9.56 2.17
N ASN A 93 19.62 10.58 2.75
CA ASN A 93 20.89 10.44 3.47
C ASN A 93 20.71 10.56 5.01
N GLY A 94 19.51 10.28 5.51
CA GLY A 94 18.97 10.75 6.80
C GLY A 94 19.80 10.58 8.07
N PHE A 95 20.56 9.50 8.21
CA PHE A 95 21.33 9.21 9.43
C PHE A 95 22.60 10.08 9.57
N GLN A 96 22.97 10.81 8.52
CA GLN A 96 24.18 11.62 8.52
C GLN A 96 23.92 13.08 8.96
N PHE A 97 22.65 13.49 9.04
CA PHE A 97 22.24 14.86 9.37
C PHE A 97 21.74 14.98 10.81
N HIS A 98 21.75 16.21 11.36
CA HIS A 98 21.15 16.49 12.66
C HIS A 98 19.66 16.08 12.67
N LEU A 99 19.21 15.45 13.76
CA LEU A 99 17.88 14.85 13.88
C LEU A 99 16.75 15.82 13.50
N ALA A 100 16.85 17.07 13.94
CA ALA A 100 15.87 18.12 13.63
C ALA A 100 15.78 18.44 12.13
N VAL A 101 16.92 18.45 11.42
CA VAL A 101 16.98 18.72 9.98
C VAL A 101 16.39 17.55 9.20
N PHE A 102 16.70 16.32 9.61
CA PHE A 102 16.11 15.12 9.04
C PHE A 102 14.60 15.05 9.27
N ALA A 103 14.13 15.31 10.49
CA ALA A 103 12.70 15.33 10.82
C ALA A 103 11.96 16.39 9.99
N PHE A 104 12.52 17.60 9.87
CA PHE A 104 11.96 18.67 9.06
C PHE A 104 11.85 18.27 7.57
N ALA A 105 12.90 17.66 7.00
CA ALA A 105 12.90 17.21 5.62
C ALA A 105 11.78 16.20 5.34
N ASN A 106 11.58 15.22 6.22
CA ASN A 106 10.54 14.22 6.07
C ASN A 106 9.13 14.82 6.21
N ILE A 107 8.92 15.70 7.19
CA ILE A 107 7.65 16.42 7.35
C ILE A 107 7.37 17.26 6.10
N PHE A 108 8.36 18.00 5.61
CA PHE A 108 8.24 18.81 4.41
C PHE A 108 7.87 17.97 3.19
N LEU A 109 8.54 16.84 2.96
CA LEU A 109 8.24 15.93 1.85
C LEU A 109 6.83 15.36 1.96
N ALA A 110 6.39 14.96 3.16
CA ALA A 110 5.03 14.48 3.38
C ALA A 110 3.99 15.55 3.02
N VAL A 111 4.17 16.79 3.51
CA VAL A 111 3.26 17.91 3.21
C VAL A 111 3.30 18.28 1.72
N ALA A 112 4.48 18.28 1.08
CA ALA A 112 4.63 18.54 -0.34
C ALA A 112 3.92 17.48 -1.19
N VAL A 113 4.06 16.19 -0.84
CA VAL A 113 3.35 15.08 -1.50
C VAL A 113 1.84 15.22 -1.33
N ILE A 114 1.36 15.53 -0.12
CA ILE A 114 -0.06 15.77 0.15
C ILE A 114 -0.59 16.93 -0.70
N PHE A 115 0.13 18.06 -0.74
CA PHE A 115 -0.28 19.25 -1.51
C PHE A 115 -0.27 19.01 -3.02
N LEU A 116 0.76 18.35 -3.56
CA LEU A 116 0.84 18.01 -4.98
C LEU A 116 -0.26 16.99 -5.36
N SER A 117 -0.51 16.02 -4.50
CA SER A 117 -1.60 15.04 -4.66
C SER A 117 -2.95 15.74 -4.60
N TRP A 118 -3.18 16.65 -3.65
CA TRP A 118 -4.38 17.47 -3.53
C TRP A 118 -4.64 18.30 -4.79
N LYS A 119 -3.60 18.94 -5.36
CA LYS A 119 -3.73 19.73 -6.60
C LYS A 119 -3.99 18.85 -7.82
N TYR A 120 -3.40 17.67 -7.89
CA TYR A 120 -3.70 16.68 -8.93
C TYR A 120 -5.15 16.18 -8.82
N LEU A 121 -5.63 15.93 -7.60
CA LEU A 121 -7.01 15.52 -7.32
C LEU A 121 -8.04 16.63 -7.59
N LEU A 122 -7.69 17.90 -7.34
CA LEU A 122 -8.55 19.06 -7.61
C LEU A 122 -8.55 19.51 -9.07
N LYS A 123 -7.56 19.11 -9.87
CA LYS A 123 -7.60 19.33 -11.32
C LYS A 123 -8.73 18.48 -11.87
N LYS A 124 -9.93 19.07 -11.95
CA LYS A 124 -11.18 18.50 -12.48
C LYS A 124 -10.86 17.52 -13.62
N HIS A 125 -10.64 16.26 -13.27
CA HIS A 125 -10.79 15.19 -14.22
C HIS A 125 -12.29 15.21 -14.49
N GLN A 126 -12.64 15.68 -15.69
CA GLN A 126 -13.96 15.41 -16.23
C GLN A 126 -14.19 13.93 -15.96
N PRO A 127 -15.26 13.55 -15.22
CA PRO A 127 -15.54 12.16 -15.02
C PRO A 127 -15.69 11.59 -16.44
N GLU A 128 -14.74 10.75 -16.86
CA GLU A 128 -14.98 9.89 -18.02
C GLU A 128 -16.36 9.28 -17.79
N LYS A 129 -17.21 9.31 -18.81
CA LYS A 129 -18.54 8.71 -18.78
C LYS A 129 -18.35 7.22 -18.55
N PHE A 130 -18.30 6.85 -17.29
CA PHE A 130 -18.10 5.51 -16.83
C PHE A 130 -19.47 4.85 -16.85
N SER A 131 -19.72 4.06 -17.88
CA SER A 131 -20.91 3.23 -18.01
C SER A 131 -21.10 2.39 -16.74
N THR A 132 -22.30 2.50 -16.17
CA THR A 132 -22.67 2.00 -14.85
C THR A 132 -23.03 0.51 -14.84
N ALA A 133 -23.25 -0.07 -16.02
CA ALA A 133 -23.46 -1.49 -16.24
C ALA A 133 -22.75 -1.89 -17.54
N VAL A 134 -21.55 -2.45 -17.43
CA VAL A 134 -20.81 -2.96 -18.59
C VAL A 134 -20.73 -4.47 -18.43
N SER A 135 -21.35 -5.21 -19.34
CA SER A 135 -21.08 -6.64 -19.51
C SER A 135 -19.57 -6.85 -19.55
N ILE A 136 -19.05 -7.91 -18.92
CA ILE A 136 -17.61 -8.21 -18.86
C ILE A 136 -16.98 -8.15 -20.27
N GLY A 137 -17.70 -8.64 -21.29
CA GLY A 137 -17.26 -8.58 -22.69
C GLY A 137 -17.05 -7.16 -23.21
N ASN A 138 -18.00 -6.26 -22.96
CA ASN A 138 -17.87 -4.85 -23.35
C ASN A 138 -16.73 -4.16 -22.59
N TRP A 139 -16.51 -4.51 -21.32
CA TRP A 139 -15.40 -3.94 -20.55
C TRP A 139 -14.05 -4.38 -21.09
N LEU A 140 -13.91 -5.66 -21.44
CA LEU A 140 -12.70 -6.19 -22.06
C LEU A 140 -12.41 -5.48 -23.39
N GLN A 141 -13.43 -5.28 -24.23
CA GLN A 141 -13.29 -4.53 -25.48
C GLN A 141 -12.85 -3.08 -25.23
N GLU A 142 -13.45 -2.41 -24.23
CA GLU A 142 -13.07 -1.04 -23.85
C GLU A 142 -11.60 -0.95 -23.42
N GLN A 143 -11.03 -1.96 -22.75
CA GLN A 143 -9.63 -1.92 -22.31
C GLN A 143 -8.64 -1.86 -23.48
N GLY A 144 -8.95 -2.55 -24.58
CA GLY A 144 -8.04 -2.73 -25.71
C GLY A 144 -6.95 -3.78 -25.43
N VAL A 145 -6.50 -4.43 -26.51
CA VAL A 145 -5.58 -5.58 -26.44
C VAL A 145 -4.26 -5.24 -25.75
N LEU A 146 -3.68 -4.06 -26.03
CA LEU A 146 -2.40 -3.64 -25.44
C LEU A 146 -2.48 -3.48 -23.91
N THR A 147 -3.56 -2.91 -23.40
CA THR A 147 -3.80 -2.75 -21.97
C THR A 147 -3.90 -4.12 -21.30
N LEU A 148 -4.72 -5.01 -21.84
CA LEU A 148 -4.91 -6.35 -21.29
C LEU A 148 -3.60 -7.16 -21.35
N ALA A 149 -2.89 -7.12 -22.48
CA ALA A 149 -1.58 -7.75 -22.61
C ALA A 149 -0.58 -7.24 -21.57
N SER A 150 -0.60 -5.93 -21.26
CA SER A 150 0.24 -5.34 -20.21
C SER A 150 -0.14 -5.84 -18.82
N VAL A 151 -1.43 -5.94 -18.51
CA VAL A 151 -1.93 -6.49 -17.23
C VAL A 151 -1.44 -7.94 -17.06
N PHE A 152 -1.59 -8.77 -18.09
CA PHE A 152 -1.12 -10.15 -18.05
C PHE A 152 0.40 -10.26 -17.99
N LEU A 153 1.13 -9.41 -18.71
CA LEU A 153 2.60 -9.36 -18.63
C LEU A 153 3.06 -9.05 -17.21
N ILE A 154 2.42 -8.10 -16.53
CA ILE A 154 2.72 -7.77 -15.12
C ILE A 154 2.41 -8.96 -14.20
N ALA A 155 1.28 -9.63 -14.40
CA ALA A 155 0.91 -10.82 -13.64
C ALA A 155 1.91 -11.98 -13.85
N PHE A 156 2.35 -12.21 -15.10
CA PHE A 156 3.36 -13.21 -15.43
C PHE A 156 4.74 -12.84 -14.87
N ALA A 157 5.12 -11.56 -14.90
CA ALA A 157 6.36 -11.10 -14.28
C ALA A 157 6.33 -11.31 -12.76
N PHE A 158 5.23 -10.91 -12.10
CA PHE A 158 5.02 -11.17 -10.67
C PHE A 158 5.14 -12.67 -10.35
N PHE A 159 4.47 -13.53 -11.13
CA PHE A 159 4.55 -14.98 -10.96
C PHE A 159 5.97 -15.51 -11.18
N GLY A 160 6.67 -15.06 -12.22
CA GLY A 160 8.03 -15.47 -12.53
C GLY A 160 9.02 -15.11 -11.43
N PHE A 161 8.98 -13.87 -10.93
CA PHE A 161 9.83 -13.45 -9.82
C PHE A 161 9.47 -14.15 -8.51
N SER A 162 8.17 -14.37 -8.26
CA SER A 162 7.71 -15.00 -7.03
C SER A 162 7.92 -16.53 -7.02
N SER A 163 7.93 -17.19 -8.17
CA SER A 163 8.21 -18.63 -8.26
C SER A 163 9.70 -18.98 -8.27
N PHE A 164 10.57 -18.01 -8.59
CA PHE A 164 12.01 -18.26 -8.71
C PHE A 164 12.62 -18.83 -7.43
N ASN A 165 13.14 -20.06 -7.52
CA ASN A 165 13.72 -20.82 -6.40
C ASN A 165 12.82 -20.80 -5.14
N VAL A 166 11.50 -20.75 -5.31
CA VAL A 166 10.57 -20.67 -4.18
C VAL A 166 10.67 -21.89 -3.26
N GLN A 167 11.24 -23.00 -3.70
CA GLN A 167 11.42 -24.21 -2.90
C GLN A 167 12.71 -24.26 -2.07
N LYS A 168 13.73 -23.47 -2.44
CA LYS A 168 15.13 -23.65 -2.00
C LYS A 168 15.52 -22.91 -0.72
N PHE A 169 14.56 -22.41 0.04
CA PHE A 169 14.83 -21.66 1.26
C PHE A 169 13.82 -22.00 2.36
N ALA A 170 14.28 -21.89 3.60
CA ALA A 170 13.44 -22.00 4.79
C ALA A 170 13.10 -20.60 5.30
N ALA A 171 11.84 -20.35 5.63
CA ALA A 171 11.43 -19.13 6.31
C ALA A 171 11.06 -19.43 7.76
N VAL A 172 11.50 -18.57 8.66
CA VAL A 172 11.38 -18.75 10.12
C VAL A 172 9.91 -18.86 10.55
N ASP A 173 9.04 -18.04 9.97
CA ASP A 173 7.63 -17.93 10.39
C ASP A 173 6.68 -18.96 9.75
N GLU A 174 7.19 -19.89 8.92
CA GLU A 174 6.36 -20.85 8.19
C GLU A 174 6.21 -22.20 8.87
N ALA A 175 7.13 -22.57 9.76
CA ALA A 175 7.18 -23.93 10.31
C ALA A 175 5.86 -24.32 11.00
N LEU A 176 5.24 -23.38 11.72
CA LEU A 176 3.94 -23.59 12.37
C LEU A 176 2.80 -23.77 11.37
N TRP A 177 2.87 -23.11 10.22
CA TRP A 177 1.86 -23.27 9.15
C TRP A 177 2.01 -24.62 8.46
N THR A 178 3.25 -24.93 8.11
CA THR A 178 3.65 -26.14 7.38
C THR A 178 3.39 -27.41 8.18
N PHE A 179 3.83 -27.45 9.44
CA PHE A 179 3.78 -28.65 10.30
C PHE A 179 2.66 -28.58 11.34
N GLY A 180 1.45 -28.22 10.91
CA GLY A 180 0.29 -28.39 11.77
C GLY A 180 -0.91 -27.53 11.40
N ARG A 181 -0.78 -26.21 11.23
CA ARG A 181 -1.98 -25.35 11.12
C ARG A 181 -2.79 -25.65 9.85
N ILE A 182 -2.12 -25.78 8.70
CA ILE A 182 -2.81 -26.05 7.44
C ILE A 182 -3.52 -27.39 7.50
N GLU A 183 -2.80 -28.45 7.90
CA GLU A 183 -3.36 -29.79 7.98
C GLU A 183 -4.46 -29.94 9.02
N LYS A 184 -4.29 -29.36 10.21
CA LYS A 184 -5.34 -29.35 11.25
C LYS A 184 -6.64 -28.75 10.73
N TYR A 185 -6.58 -27.70 9.92
CA TYR A 185 -7.76 -27.08 9.33
C TYR A 185 -8.51 -28.09 8.45
N TRP A 186 -7.81 -28.75 7.53
CA TRP A 186 -8.42 -29.70 6.59
C TRP A 186 -8.89 -30.98 7.27
N LEU A 187 -8.13 -31.53 8.22
CA LEU A 187 -8.55 -32.68 9.02
C LEU A 187 -9.78 -32.37 9.88
N ALA A 188 -9.86 -31.16 10.45
CA ALA A 188 -11.02 -30.73 11.23
C ALA A 188 -12.27 -30.63 10.33
N LEU A 189 -12.14 -30.10 9.11
CA LEU A 189 -13.23 -30.07 8.14
C LEU A 189 -13.68 -31.48 7.75
N GLU A 190 -12.75 -32.37 7.41
CA GLU A 190 -13.05 -33.76 7.04
C GLU A 190 -13.78 -34.51 8.17
N LYS A 191 -13.32 -34.31 9.42
CA LYS A 191 -13.90 -34.95 10.61
C LYS A 191 -15.12 -34.22 11.18
N HIS A 192 -15.56 -33.13 10.57
CA HIS A 192 -16.66 -32.29 11.06
C HIS A 192 -16.40 -31.74 12.47
N GLU A 193 -15.14 -31.58 12.87
CA GLU A 193 -14.70 -31.01 14.14
C GLU A 193 -14.64 -29.47 14.02
N TRP A 194 -15.79 -28.82 13.83
CA TRP A 194 -15.89 -27.40 13.46
C TRP A 194 -15.09 -26.45 14.35
N GLU A 195 -15.11 -26.65 15.67
CA GLU A 195 -14.35 -25.87 16.64
C GLU A 195 -12.84 -25.86 16.35
N ARG A 196 -12.30 -26.97 15.84
CA ARG A 196 -10.87 -27.14 15.53
C ARG A 196 -10.45 -26.55 14.18
N THR A 197 -11.39 -25.96 13.43
CA THR A 197 -11.04 -25.19 12.23
C THR A 197 -10.36 -23.85 12.56
N PHE A 198 -10.38 -23.41 13.82
CA PHE A 198 -9.58 -22.28 14.28
C PHE A 198 -8.17 -22.74 14.70
N VAL A 199 -7.21 -22.61 13.78
CA VAL A 199 -5.90 -23.31 13.88
C VAL A 199 -4.79 -22.51 14.54
N SER A 200 -5.00 -21.23 14.85
CA SER A 200 -3.98 -20.34 15.43
C SER A 200 -4.64 -19.24 16.25
N ASP A 201 -3.84 -18.56 17.07
CA ASP A 201 -4.17 -17.28 17.74
C ASP A 201 -4.63 -16.16 16.78
N LYS A 202 -4.34 -16.31 15.49
CA LYS A 202 -4.77 -15.44 14.39
C LYS A 202 -5.62 -16.29 13.44
N PRO A 203 -6.61 -15.74 12.72
CA PRO A 203 -7.52 -16.55 11.93
C PRO A 203 -6.79 -17.42 10.91
N GLY A 204 -5.99 -16.82 10.01
CA GLY A 204 -5.14 -17.56 9.07
C GLY A 204 -5.85 -18.53 8.14
N ILE A 205 -7.19 -18.47 8.10
CA ILE A 205 -8.05 -19.44 7.44
C ILE A 205 -7.85 -19.40 5.93
N THR A 206 -7.68 -18.21 5.36
CA THR A 206 -7.45 -18.05 3.91
C THR A 206 -6.15 -18.72 3.46
N VAL A 207 -5.09 -18.64 4.26
CA VAL A 207 -3.81 -19.31 3.99
C VAL A 207 -3.96 -20.82 4.13
N SER A 208 -4.66 -21.29 5.16
CA SER A 208 -4.97 -22.72 5.33
C SER A 208 -5.76 -23.29 4.15
N ILE A 209 -6.76 -22.57 3.65
CA ILE A 209 -7.55 -22.96 2.48
C ILE A 209 -6.67 -23.00 1.23
N ILE A 210 -5.96 -21.90 0.92
CA ILE A 210 -5.24 -21.79 -0.36
C ILE A 210 -4.00 -22.69 -0.37
N SER A 211 -3.15 -22.60 0.66
CA SER A 211 -1.93 -23.42 0.77
C SER A 211 -2.26 -24.90 0.89
N GLY A 212 -3.36 -25.25 1.57
CA GLY A 212 -3.74 -26.64 1.80
C GLY A 212 -4.18 -27.41 0.55
N ILE A 213 -4.42 -26.74 -0.58
CA ILE A 213 -4.49 -27.43 -1.89
C ILE A 213 -3.23 -28.29 -2.12
N GLY A 214 -2.09 -27.84 -1.61
CA GLY A 214 -0.80 -28.53 -1.61
C GLY A 214 -0.82 -29.92 -0.95
N LEU A 215 -1.71 -30.14 0.03
CA LEU A 215 -1.84 -31.41 0.76
C LEU A 215 -2.29 -32.58 -0.13
N ASN A 216 -2.82 -32.31 -1.33
CA ASN A 216 -3.13 -33.35 -2.30
C ASN A 216 -1.88 -34.05 -2.87
N TRP A 217 -0.71 -33.42 -2.77
CA TRP A 217 0.55 -33.96 -3.29
C TRP A 217 1.55 -34.31 -2.20
N ILE A 218 1.44 -33.72 -1.02
CA ILE A 218 2.37 -33.94 0.09
C ILE A 218 1.63 -34.17 1.41
N THR A 219 2.32 -34.85 2.33
CA THR A 219 1.89 -35.01 3.72
C THR A 219 3.01 -34.45 4.60
N PRO A 220 2.82 -33.28 5.24
CA PRO A 220 3.88 -32.57 5.98
C PRO A 220 4.55 -33.41 7.08
N GLU A 221 3.84 -34.30 7.77
CA GLU A 221 4.37 -35.19 8.83
C GLU A 221 5.55 -36.01 8.34
N ASN A 222 5.52 -36.43 7.07
CA ASN A 222 6.59 -37.22 6.48
C ASN A 222 7.92 -36.46 6.35
N TYR A 223 7.87 -35.13 6.47
CA TYR A 223 9.03 -34.22 6.40
C TYR A 223 9.42 -33.72 7.80
N ALA A 224 8.64 -34.01 8.84
CA ALA A 224 8.94 -33.58 10.20
C ALA A 224 10.25 -34.21 10.70
N PRO A 225 11.04 -33.50 11.53
CA PRO A 225 12.24 -34.06 12.13
C PRO A 225 11.91 -35.29 12.99
N ILE A 226 12.67 -36.37 12.84
CA ILE A 226 12.49 -37.57 13.67
C ILE A 226 13.12 -37.29 15.03
N LYS A 227 12.29 -37.29 16.08
CA LYS A 227 12.76 -37.19 17.47
C LYS A 227 13.02 -38.60 18.00
N TRP A 228 14.28 -38.92 18.31
CA TRP A 228 14.65 -40.17 18.96
C TRP A 228 15.63 -39.90 20.10
N SER A 229 15.30 -40.39 21.30
CA SER A 229 16.17 -40.31 22.50
C SER A 229 16.86 -38.95 22.67
N SER A 230 16.08 -37.87 22.83
CA SER A 230 16.52 -36.47 22.96
C SER A 230 17.38 -35.89 21.83
N ARG A 231 17.57 -36.62 20.72
CA ARG A 231 18.22 -36.15 19.50
C ARG A 231 17.20 -35.88 18.40
N ILE A 232 17.44 -34.81 17.63
CA ILE A 232 16.64 -34.43 16.47
C ILE A 232 17.42 -34.87 15.24
N PHE A 233 16.85 -35.80 14.47
CA PHE A 233 17.40 -36.24 13.20
C PHE A 233 16.72 -35.46 12.07
N ALA A 234 17.52 -34.98 11.13
CA ALA A 234 16.99 -34.36 9.91
C ALA A 234 16.16 -35.40 9.14
N SER A 235 15.01 -34.98 8.61
CA SER A 235 14.22 -35.84 7.72
C SER A 235 15.06 -36.20 6.49
N THR A 236 14.94 -37.45 6.04
CA THR A 236 15.59 -37.93 4.80
C THR A 236 14.85 -37.46 3.54
N LYS A 237 13.68 -36.83 3.69
CA LYS A 237 12.86 -36.36 2.56
C LYS A 237 13.23 -34.94 2.12
N ASN A 238 13.01 -34.69 0.82
CA ASN A 238 13.33 -33.44 0.16
C ASN A 238 12.36 -32.32 0.57
N PHE A 239 12.78 -31.42 1.47
CA PHE A 239 11.99 -30.25 1.89
C PHE A 239 11.62 -29.32 0.72
N GLU A 240 12.36 -29.34 -0.39
CA GLU A 240 12.04 -28.53 -1.56
C GLU A 240 10.69 -28.92 -2.18
N GLU A 241 10.36 -30.21 -2.22
CA GLU A 241 9.08 -30.70 -2.78
C GLU A 241 7.90 -30.22 -1.94
N MET A 242 8.00 -30.35 -0.62
CA MET A 242 6.98 -29.87 0.31
C MET A 242 6.81 -28.35 0.24
N ASN A 243 7.93 -27.61 0.25
CA ASN A 243 7.91 -26.15 0.13
C ASN A 243 7.23 -25.72 -1.16
N LEU A 244 7.56 -26.36 -2.29
CA LEU A 244 6.93 -26.06 -3.57
C LEU A 244 5.42 -26.35 -3.52
N ALA A 245 5.03 -27.54 -3.07
CA ALA A 245 3.64 -27.98 -3.07
C ALA A 245 2.72 -27.06 -2.24
N LEU A 246 3.20 -26.57 -1.10
CA LEU A 246 2.42 -25.69 -0.22
C LEU A 246 2.51 -24.20 -0.61
N ARG A 247 3.66 -23.72 -1.12
CA ARG A 247 3.80 -22.31 -1.54
C ARG A 247 3.17 -22.03 -2.90
N PHE A 248 3.17 -23.02 -3.81
CA PHE A 248 2.71 -22.83 -5.19
C PHE A 248 1.24 -22.36 -5.32
N PRO A 249 0.27 -22.92 -4.57
CA PRO A 249 -1.10 -22.40 -4.59
C PRO A 249 -1.22 -20.92 -4.23
N ILE A 250 -0.44 -20.45 -3.24
CA ILE A 250 -0.41 -19.03 -2.84
C ILE A 250 0.13 -18.18 -3.99
N LEU A 251 1.21 -18.62 -4.64
CA LEU A 251 1.81 -17.91 -5.77
C LEU A 251 0.84 -17.77 -6.94
N VAL A 252 0.18 -18.87 -7.32
CA VAL A 252 -0.81 -18.89 -8.40
C VAL A 252 -1.99 -17.98 -8.06
N PHE A 253 -2.51 -18.09 -6.83
CA PHE A 253 -3.60 -17.25 -6.36
C PHE A 253 -3.23 -15.76 -6.42
N ALA A 254 -2.07 -15.39 -5.89
CA ALA A 254 -1.61 -14.00 -5.86
C ALA A 254 -1.39 -13.43 -7.27
N ALA A 255 -0.78 -14.21 -8.18
CA ALA A 255 -0.58 -13.80 -9.57
C ALA A 255 -1.91 -13.63 -10.32
N PHE A 256 -2.84 -14.57 -10.14
CA PHE A 256 -4.18 -14.48 -10.72
C PHE A 256 -4.98 -13.29 -10.21
N PHE A 257 -4.69 -12.84 -8.98
CA PHE A 257 -5.38 -11.71 -8.38
C PHE A 257 -4.87 -10.34 -8.89
N ILE A 258 -3.70 -10.27 -9.53
CA ILE A 258 -3.19 -9.01 -10.12
C ILE A 258 -4.16 -8.42 -11.17
N PRO A 259 -4.67 -9.18 -12.16
CA PRO A 259 -5.73 -8.71 -13.05
C PRO A 259 -7.04 -8.32 -12.34
N ILE A 260 -7.38 -9.00 -11.25
CA ILE A 260 -8.58 -8.67 -10.45
C ILE A 260 -8.40 -7.31 -9.76
N LEU A 261 -7.23 -7.05 -9.19
CA LEU A 261 -6.90 -5.73 -8.63
C LEU A 261 -6.91 -4.65 -9.71
N TYR A 262 -6.39 -4.93 -10.90
CA TYR A 262 -6.48 -4.01 -12.03
C TYR A 262 -7.92 -3.56 -12.28
N PHE A 263 -8.86 -4.50 -12.33
CA PHE A 263 -10.27 -4.20 -12.52
C PHE A 263 -10.78 -3.18 -11.49
N PHE A 264 -10.56 -3.41 -10.20
CA PHE A 264 -11.05 -2.47 -9.18
C PHE A 264 -10.31 -1.12 -9.19
N ILE A 265 -9.00 -1.10 -9.43
CA ILE A 265 -8.24 0.15 -9.47
C ILE A 265 -8.62 0.97 -10.71
N GLU A 266 -8.85 0.34 -11.87
CA GLU A 266 -9.31 0.99 -13.10
C GLU A 266 -10.66 1.65 -12.90
N ARG A 267 -11.59 0.95 -12.24
CA ARG A 267 -12.93 1.45 -11.98
C ARG A 267 -12.94 2.71 -11.11
N PHE A 268 -11.93 2.89 -10.27
CA PHE A 268 -11.74 4.09 -9.45
C PHE A 268 -10.93 5.19 -10.15
N SER A 269 -9.79 4.85 -10.76
CA SER A 269 -8.72 5.80 -11.12
C SER A 269 -8.42 5.91 -12.63
N GLY A 270 -9.10 5.10 -13.45
CA GLY A 270 -8.88 5.00 -14.89
C GLY A 270 -7.72 4.07 -15.27
N LYS A 271 -7.64 3.73 -16.57
CA LYS A 271 -6.74 2.69 -17.11
C LYS A 271 -5.26 2.95 -16.84
N LYS A 272 -4.79 4.16 -17.13
CA LYS A 272 -3.37 4.52 -16.99
C LYS A 272 -2.90 4.40 -15.54
N SER A 273 -3.63 5.02 -14.62
CA SER A 273 -3.35 4.97 -13.19
C SER A 273 -3.36 3.52 -12.69
N ALA A 274 -4.35 2.72 -13.12
CA ALA A 274 -4.46 1.33 -12.74
C ALA A 274 -3.29 0.47 -13.24
N LEU A 275 -2.83 0.67 -14.48
CA LEU A 275 -1.64 -0.01 -15.01
C LEU A 275 -0.40 0.29 -14.18
N TYR A 276 -0.16 1.56 -13.84
CA TYR A 276 0.97 1.92 -12.98
C TYR A 276 0.83 1.35 -11.58
N SER A 277 -0.37 1.39 -11.00
CA SER A 277 -0.62 0.83 -9.66
C SER A 277 -0.34 -0.67 -9.62
N ILE A 278 -0.86 -1.45 -10.57
CA ILE A 278 -0.59 -2.90 -10.59
C ILE A 278 0.86 -3.20 -10.95
N ALA A 279 1.54 -2.35 -11.73
CA ALA A 279 2.97 -2.52 -12.01
C ALA A 279 3.79 -2.32 -10.72
N PHE A 280 3.51 -1.27 -9.94
CA PHE A 280 4.20 -1.05 -8.67
C PHE A 280 3.88 -2.12 -7.63
N ILE A 281 2.63 -2.60 -7.57
CA ILE A 281 2.22 -3.69 -6.69
C ILE A 281 2.89 -5.01 -7.13
N GLY A 282 2.71 -5.40 -8.39
CA GLY A 282 3.19 -6.66 -8.96
C GLY A 282 4.70 -6.73 -9.20
N LEU A 283 5.42 -5.62 -9.11
CA LEU A 283 6.89 -5.61 -9.17
C LEU A 283 7.53 -5.16 -7.86
N SER A 284 6.74 -5.00 -6.79
CA SER A 284 7.26 -4.67 -5.46
C SER A 284 8.07 -5.84 -4.90
N PRO A 285 9.37 -5.65 -4.59
CA PRO A 285 10.19 -6.71 -4.01
C PRO A 285 9.64 -7.22 -2.67
N ILE A 286 9.00 -6.32 -1.90
CA ILE A 286 8.39 -6.67 -0.62
C ILE A 286 7.22 -7.62 -0.84
N LEU A 287 6.30 -7.29 -1.76
CA LEU A 287 5.12 -8.14 -2.00
C LEU A 287 5.52 -9.47 -2.64
N ILE A 288 6.46 -9.46 -3.58
CA ILE A 288 7.06 -10.67 -4.15
C ILE A 288 7.68 -11.55 -3.05
N GLY A 289 8.45 -10.95 -2.13
CA GLY A 289 9.03 -11.69 -1.01
C GLY A 289 7.97 -12.26 -0.06
N MET A 290 6.90 -11.53 0.19
CA MET A 290 5.84 -11.95 1.11
C MET A 290 5.00 -13.11 0.56
N VAL A 291 4.69 -13.14 -0.75
CA VAL A 291 3.91 -14.25 -1.33
C VAL A 291 4.70 -15.54 -1.50
N ARG A 292 6.04 -15.46 -1.40
CA ARG A 292 6.94 -16.62 -1.46
C ARG A 292 6.92 -17.48 -0.22
N ILE A 293 6.27 -17.02 0.85
CA ILE A 293 6.18 -17.74 2.10
C ILE A 293 4.74 -18.07 2.48
N ILE A 294 4.55 -19.08 3.30
CA ILE A 294 3.27 -19.51 3.87
C ILE A 294 2.99 -18.68 5.13
N ASN A 295 2.36 -17.52 4.96
CA ASN A 295 2.02 -16.62 6.06
C ASN A 295 0.71 -15.88 5.76
N PRO A 296 -0.15 -15.55 6.74
CA PRO A 296 -1.28 -14.65 6.58
C PRO A 296 -0.98 -13.38 5.79
N ASP A 297 0.18 -12.77 6.02
CA ASP A 297 0.53 -11.52 5.35
C ASP A 297 0.72 -11.67 3.83
N SER A 298 0.94 -12.89 3.33
CA SER A 298 1.00 -13.23 1.90
C SER A 298 -0.30 -12.96 1.15
N LEU A 299 -1.45 -13.04 1.84
CA LEU A 299 -2.78 -12.82 1.27
C LEU A 299 -3.46 -11.56 1.82
N LEU A 300 -3.03 -11.07 2.98
CA LEU A 300 -3.68 -9.93 3.64
C LEU A 300 -3.65 -8.68 2.75
N TRP A 301 -2.51 -8.37 2.13
CA TRP A 301 -2.38 -7.19 1.26
C TRP A 301 -3.32 -7.27 0.05
N ILE A 302 -3.61 -8.48 -0.44
CA ILE A 302 -4.50 -8.72 -1.57
C ILE A 302 -5.93 -8.33 -1.18
N PHE A 303 -6.45 -8.96 -0.13
CA PHE A 303 -7.84 -8.78 0.28
C PHE A 303 -8.11 -7.39 0.85
N THR A 304 -7.17 -6.83 1.62
CA THR A 304 -7.30 -5.46 2.13
C THR A 304 -7.32 -4.43 1.00
N SER A 305 -6.39 -4.53 0.05
CA SER A 305 -6.36 -3.63 -1.12
C SER A 305 -7.61 -3.77 -1.97
N ALA A 306 -8.04 -5.01 -2.24
CA ALA A 306 -9.25 -5.28 -3.03
C ALA A 306 -10.50 -4.70 -2.36
N SER A 307 -10.62 -4.81 -1.03
CA SER A 307 -11.73 -4.23 -0.27
C SER A 307 -11.75 -2.71 -0.37
N ILE A 308 -10.59 -2.06 -0.21
CA ILE A 308 -10.44 -0.60 -0.33
C ILE A 308 -10.78 -0.12 -1.74
N PHE A 309 -10.18 -0.71 -2.78
CA PHE A 309 -10.40 -0.28 -4.16
C PHE A 309 -11.81 -0.58 -4.67
N SER A 310 -12.44 -1.64 -4.16
CA SER A 310 -13.88 -1.87 -4.37
C SER A 310 -14.69 -0.72 -3.77
N TYR A 311 -14.42 -0.33 -2.52
CA TYR A 311 -15.15 0.79 -1.90
C TYR A 311 -14.89 2.13 -2.63
N PHE A 312 -13.66 2.41 -3.03
CA PHE A 312 -13.35 3.59 -3.84
C PHE A 312 -14.06 3.58 -5.20
N SER A 313 -14.17 2.41 -5.84
CA SER A 313 -14.97 2.23 -7.05
C SER A 313 -16.45 2.52 -6.81
N TYR A 314 -16.98 2.11 -5.66
CA TYR A 314 -18.33 2.48 -5.23
C TYR A 314 -18.48 3.99 -5.08
N LEU A 315 -17.55 4.68 -4.39
CA LEU A 315 -17.64 6.13 -4.20
C LEU A 315 -17.66 6.89 -5.54
N LYS A 316 -16.90 6.40 -6.53
CA LYS A 316 -16.83 6.99 -7.87
C LYS A 316 -18.06 6.69 -8.73
N ARG A 317 -18.52 5.43 -8.77
CA ARG A 317 -19.53 4.95 -9.73
C ARG A 317 -20.93 4.76 -9.14
N LYS A 318 -21.05 4.74 -7.82
CA LYS A 318 -22.28 4.52 -7.05
C LYS A 318 -23.01 3.20 -7.33
N SER A 319 -22.33 2.21 -7.92
CA SER A 319 -22.88 0.87 -8.14
C SER A 319 -22.73 -0.02 -6.90
N LYS A 320 -23.85 -0.54 -6.38
CA LYS A 320 -23.88 -1.33 -5.13
C LYS A 320 -23.14 -2.67 -5.23
N ILE A 321 -22.86 -3.18 -6.42
CA ILE A 321 -22.03 -4.39 -6.59
C ILE A 321 -20.64 -4.22 -5.96
N PHE A 322 -20.10 -2.99 -5.95
CA PHE A 322 -18.82 -2.70 -5.34
C PHE A 322 -18.87 -2.69 -3.81
N ILE A 323 -20.04 -2.45 -3.21
CA ILE A 323 -20.26 -2.65 -1.77
C ILE A 323 -20.22 -4.13 -1.44
N LEU A 324 -20.86 -4.97 -2.26
CA LEU A 324 -20.81 -6.43 -2.13
C LEU A 324 -19.35 -6.92 -2.18
N TRP A 325 -18.60 -6.54 -3.22
CA TRP A 325 -17.19 -6.93 -3.33
C TRP A 325 -16.32 -6.39 -2.20
N SER A 326 -16.54 -5.14 -1.76
CA SER A 326 -15.81 -4.58 -0.64
C SER A 326 -16.02 -5.38 0.65
N GLY A 327 -17.27 -5.77 0.95
CA GLY A 327 -17.61 -6.64 2.07
C GLY A 327 -17.02 -8.05 1.95
N ILE A 328 -17.09 -8.67 0.76
CA ILE A 328 -16.51 -10.00 0.52
C ILE A 328 -15.01 -9.99 0.79
N PHE A 329 -14.27 -9.05 0.20
CA PHE A 329 -12.84 -8.96 0.42
C PHE A 329 -12.47 -8.56 1.85
N LEU A 330 -13.29 -7.75 2.53
CA LEU A 330 -13.09 -7.47 3.94
C LEU A 330 -13.25 -8.74 4.79
N GLY A 331 -14.27 -9.56 4.54
CA GLY A 331 -14.45 -10.84 5.23
C GLY A 331 -13.26 -11.78 5.02
N LEU A 332 -12.76 -11.88 3.78
CA LEU A 332 -11.55 -12.64 3.47
C LEU A 332 -10.30 -12.06 4.15
N ALA A 333 -10.18 -10.74 4.26
CA ALA A 333 -9.09 -10.10 4.99
C ALA A 333 -9.15 -10.41 6.49
N LEU A 334 -10.34 -10.39 7.11
CA LEU A 334 -10.55 -10.76 8.51
C LEU A 334 -10.21 -12.23 8.76
N LEU A 335 -10.63 -13.13 7.88
CA LEU A 335 -10.24 -14.55 7.88
C LEU A 335 -8.73 -14.76 7.72
N THR A 336 -8.02 -13.77 7.20
CA THR A 336 -6.57 -13.81 7.07
C THR A 336 -5.90 -13.36 8.37
N LYS A 337 -6.20 -12.15 8.85
CA LYS A 337 -5.57 -11.56 10.05
C LYS A 337 -6.45 -10.49 10.67
N TYR A 338 -6.57 -10.49 12.00
CA TYR A 338 -7.37 -9.49 12.75
C TYR A 338 -6.93 -8.03 12.56
N VAL A 339 -5.70 -7.78 12.08
CA VAL A 339 -5.26 -6.42 11.69
C VAL A 339 -6.21 -5.80 10.66
N ALA A 340 -6.90 -6.60 9.85
CA ALA A 340 -7.91 -6.12 8.89
C ALA A 340 -9.10 -5.39 9.54
N ASN A 341 -9.36 -5.54 10.85
CA ASN A 341 -10.37 -4.77 11.57
C ASN A 341 -10.18 -3.26 11.46
N ILE A 342 -8.94 -2.80 11.22
CA ILE A 342 -8.66 -1.38 10.96
C ILE A 342 -9.46 -0.82 9.78
N LEU A 343 -9.89 -1.68 8.84
CA LEU A 343 -10.70 -1.26 7.69
C LEU A 343 -12.12 -0.83 8.08
N PHE A 344 -12.69 -1.36 9.16
CA PHE A 344 -13.97 -0.85 9.67
C PHE A 344 -13.85 0.61 10.10
N ILE A 345 -12.80 0.91 10.88
CA ILE A 345 -12.49 2.27 11.34
C ILE A 345 -12.19 3.17 10.13
N PHE A 346 -11.38 2.69 9.19
CA PHE A 346 -11.06 3.40 7.96
C PHE A 346 -12.31 3.76 7.15
N PHE A 347 -13.20 2.79 6.88
CA PHE A 347 -14.43 3.05 6.13
C PHE A 347 -15.39 3.98 6.87
N PHE A 348 -15.48 3.88 8.20
CA PHE A 348 -16.26 4.80 9.00
C PHE A 348 -15.78 6.25 8.84
N PHE A 349 -14.48 6.51 9.01
CA PHE A 349 -13.93 7.86 8.83
C PHE A 349 -14.03 8.36 7.39
N LEU A 350 -13.95 7.45 6.42
CA LEU A 350 -14.06 7.78 5.02
C LEU A 350 -15.44 8.35 4.66
N ILE A 351 -16.51 8.00 5.39
CA ILE A 351 -17.84 8.63 5.24
C ILE A 351 -17.73 10.15 5.47
N PHE A 352 -17.05 10.58 6.53
CA PHE A 352 -16.92 11.99 6.86
C PHE A 352 -15.98 12.72 5.89
N LEU A 353 -14.85 12.08 5.57
CA LEU A 353 -13.88 12.64 4.63
C LEU A 353 -14.50 12.84 3.23
N GLU A 354 -15.26 11.87 2.74
CA GLU A 354 -15.92 11.95 1.44
C GLU A 354 -16.94 13.10 1.40
N TYR A 355 -17.70 13.28 2.47
CA TYR A 355 -18.65 14.40 2.58
C TYR A 355 -17.93 15.74 2.54
N ILE A 356 -16.88 15.93 3.37
CA ILE A 356 -16.13 17.19 3.46
C ILE A 356 -15.52 17.57 2.11
N LEU A 357 -14.96 16.58 1.39
CA LEU A 357 -14.33 16.82 0.09
C LEU A 357 -15.35 17.06 -1.04
N ASN A 358 -16.59 16.57 -0.89
CA ASN A 358 -17.60 16.59 -1.94
C ASN A 358 -18.93 17.23 -1.51
N VAL A 359 -18.93 18.17 -0.56
CA VAL A 359 -20.16 18.80 -0.01
C VAL A 359 -21.12 19.26 -1.11
N LYS A 360 -20.60 19.87 -2.18
CA LYS A 360 -21.40 20.39 -3.31
C LYS A 360 -22.13 19.30 -4.11
N LYS A 361 -21.76 18.03 -3.98
CA LYS A 361 -22.36 16.90 -4.67
C LYS A 361 -23.65 16.43 -3.98
N TYR A 362 -23.83 16.75 -2.71
CA TYR A 362 -24.88 16.18 -1.88
C TYR A 362 -25.98 17.19 -1.57
N PRO A 363 -27.27 16.83 -1.77
CA PRO A 363 -28.38 17.75 -1.55
C PRO A 363 -28.61 18.05 -0.05
N SER A 364 -28.30 17.10 0.83
CA SER A 364 -28.32 17.34 2.28
C SER A 364 -27.43 16.35 3.03
N LEU A 365 -26.90 16.78 4.18
CA LEU A 365 -26.12 15.94 5.09
C LEU A 365 -26.92 14.72 5.55
N LYS A 366 -28.21 14.90 5.87
CA LYS A 366 -29.08 13.82 6.38
C LYS A 366 -29.25 12.69 5.35
N ILE A 367 -29.49 13.03 4.08
CA ILE A 367 -29.64 12.04 3.01
C ILE A 367 -28.32 11.31 2.79
N TYR A 368 -27.21 12.06 2.72
CA TYR A 368 -25.88 11.49 2.56
C TYR A 368 -25.53 10.51 3.69
N LEU A 369 -25.65 10.94 4.95
CA LEU A 369 -25.33 10.11 6.11
C LEU A 369 -26.19 8.85 6.17
N ARG A 370 -27.50 8.96 5.90
CA ARG A 370 -28.39 7.79 5.86
C ARG A 370 -27.91 6.76 4.85
N GLU A 371 -27.58 7.19 3.64
CA GLU A 371 -27.09 6.29 2.59
C GLU A 371 -25.72 5.69 2.96
N SER A 372 -24.78 6.53 3.41
CA SER A 372 -23.43 6.09 3.77
C SER A 372 -23.41 5.13 4.94
N VAL A 373 -24.23 5.36 5.97
CA VAL A 373 -24.40 4.43 7.10
C VAL A 373 -24.98 3.10 6.60
N TYR A 374 -26.00 3.12 5.75
CA TYR A 374 -26.55 1.88 5.17
C TYR A 374 -25.49 1.08 4.41
N ASN A 375 -24.67 1.74 3.57
CA ASN A 375 -23.61 1.07 2.84
C ASN A 375 -22.52 0.51 3.77
N TYR A 376 -22.16 1.26 4.81
CA TYR A 376 -21.18 0.83 5.81
C TYR A 376 -21.67 -0.40 6.58
N LEU A 377 -22.92 -0.38 7.07
CA LEU A 377 -23.54 -1.53 7.71
C LEU A 377 -23.65 -2.74 6.77
N SER A 378 -23.89 -2.49 5.48
CA SER A 378 -23.89 -3.55 4.46
C SER A 378 -22.51 -4.21 4.32
N ILE A 379 -21.43 -3.41 4.28
CA ILE A 379 -20.04 -3.93 4.24
C ILE A 379 -19.77 -4.78 5.47
N ILE A 380 -20.13 -4.29 6.66
CA ILE A 380 -19.97 -5.05 7.92
C ILE A 380 -20.71 -6.37 7.82
N PHE A 381 -22.02 -6.34 7.53
CA PHE A 381 -22.84 -7.54 7.46
C PHE A 381 -22.29 -8.57 6.46
N ILE A 382 -21.94 -8.15 5.24
CA ILE A 382 -21.38 -9.04 4.22
C ILE A 382 -20.03 -9.61 4.68
N SER A 383 -19.17 -8.79 5.29
CA SER A 383 -17.86 -9.24 5.78
C SER A 383 -17.96 -10.28 6.89
N LEU A 384 -18.90 -10.09 7.83
CA LEU A 384 -19.18 -11.04 8.90
C LEU A 384 -19.82 -12.32 8.37
N ALA A 385 -20.72 -12.21 7.39
CA ALA A 385 -21.32 -13.38 6.74
C ALA A 385 -20.26 -14.24 6.02
N VAL A 386 -19.30 -13.61 5.34
CA VAL A 386 -18.18 -14.30 4.70
C VAL A 386 -17.27 -14.93 5.75
N PHE A 387 -16.93 -14.21 6.83
CA PHE A 387 -16.14 -14.76 7.92
C PHE A 387 -16.82 -16.00 8.53
N TYR A 388 -18.10 -15.88 8.88
CA TYR A 388 -18.91 -16.97 9.42
C TYR A 388 -18.96 -18.17 8.49
N LEU A 389 -19.12 -17.96 7.17
CA LEU A 389 -19.21 -19.04 6.19
C LEU A 389 -17.91 -19.86 6.08
N PHE A 390 -16.75 -19.20 6.12
CA PHE A 390 -15.46 -19.85 5.90
C PHE A 390 -14.71 -20.22 7.18
N CYS A 391 -15.19 -19.79 8.35
CA CYS A 391 -14.65 -20.15 9.67
C CYS A 391 -15.70 -20.91 10.49
N PRO A 392 -15.89 -22.23 10.27
CA PRO A 392 -16.87 -23.03 11.00
C PRO A 392 -16.72 -23.03 12.52
N ALA A 393 -15.52 -22.76 13.04
CA ALA A 393 -15.30 -22.62 14.47
C ALA A 393 -16.20 -21.55 15.10
N SER A 394 -16.54 -20.49 14.35
CA SER A 394 -17.46 -19.46 14.80
C SER A 394 -18.91 -19.93 14.98
N TRP A 395 -19.27 -21.09 14.43
CA TRP A 395 -20.60 -21.69 14.61
C TRP A 395 -20.74 -22.31 16.00
N VAL A 396 -19.64 -22.84 16.53
CA VAL A 396 -19.57 -23.49 17.83
C VAL A 396 -19.24 -22.46 18.91
N ASN A 397 -18.27 -21.58 18.63
CA ASN A 397 -17.86 -20.50 19.53
C ASN A 397 -17.97 -19.12 18.84
N PRO A 398 -19.09 -18.42 19.01
CA PRO A 398 -19.30 -17.10 18.42
C PRO A 398 -18.30 -16.01 18.88
N GLU A 399 -17.60 -16.19 20.00
CA GLU A 399 -16.60 -15.21 20.50
C GLU A 399 -15.37 -15.07 19.59
N ILE A 400 -15.23 -15.94 18.58
CA ILE A 400 -14.15 -15.91 17.58
C ILE A 400 -14.34 -14.78 16.56
N ILE A 401 -15.58 -14.31 16.37
CA ILE A 401 -15.98 -13.19 15.49
C ILE A 401 -15.78 -11.86 16.22
#